data_AF-A0A7J0FL09-F1
#
_entry.id   AF-A0A7J0FL09-F1
#
_cell.length_a   1.000
_cell.length_b   1.000
_cell.length_c   1.000
_cell.angle_alpha   90.00
_cell.angle_beta   90.00
_cell.angle_gamma   90.00
#
_symmetry.space_group_name_H-M   'P 1'
#
loop_
_entity.id
_entity.type
_entity.pdbx_description
1 polymer ?
#
loop_
_entity_poly.entity_id
_entity_poly.type
_entity_poly.pdbx_seq_one_letter_code
_entity_poly.pdbx_strand_id
1 'polypeptide(L)'
;MCNCGEALCLRFSCSTGDAMGMNMVSKGVQNVPDFLQTNFSDMDFISISGNFCSDKKPAVVNWIKGRGKSVVCEAIIKEDVVEKVLKTNVEALVELNMLKNLTSSAMAGELGGFNARVNNIVSAVYNATGQDPVQNVESSHCITMMVDGGR
;
A
#
# COMPACT_ATOMS: atom_id res chain seq x y z
N MET A 1 8.57 -12.01 -9.22
CA MET A 1 8.81 -13.44 -9.02
C MET A 1 9.68 -13.60 -7.79
N CYS A 2 9.42 -14.61 -6.96
CA CYS A 2 10.23 -14.98 -5.80
C CYS A 2 10.50 -16.49 -5.87
N ASN A 3 11.76 -16.89 -5.72
CA ASN A 3 12.17 -18.28 -5.67
C ASN A 3 12.22 -18.74 -4.21
N CYS A 4 11.57 -19.87 -3.91
CA CYS A 4 11.52 -20.49 -2.60
C CYS A 4 11.93 -21.97 -2.71
N GLY A 5 13.15 -22.22 -3.18
CA GLY A 5 13.66 -23.57 -3.44
C GLY A 5 13.10 -24.11 -4.75
N GLU A 6 12.41 -25.24 -4.68
CA GLU A 6 11.71 -25.80 -5.86
C GLU A 6 10.40 -25.06 -6.16
N ALA A 7 9.89 -24.26 -5.22
CA ALA A 7 8.67 -23.49 -5.39
C ALA A 7 8.93 -22.12 -6.02
N LEU A 8 8.02 -21.71 -6.91
CA LEU A 8 8.08 -20.42 -7.56
C LEU A 8 6.82 -19.57 -7.35
N CYS A 9 7.00 -18.41 -6.73
CA CYS A 9 5.94 -17.43 -6.50
C CYS A 9 5.95 -16.35 -7.59
N LEU A 10 5.04 -16.45 -8.54
CA LEU A 10 4.84 -15.44 -9.59
C LEU A 10 3.94 -14.30 -9.08
N ARG A 11 4.31 -13.06 -9.40
CA ARG A 11 3.51 -11.86 -9.10
C ARG A 11 3.14 -11.17 -10.40
N PHE A 12 1.89 -11.37 -10.82
CA PHE A 12 1.34 -10.72 -12.00
C PHE A 12 0.86 -9.32 -11.66
N SER A 13 1.11 -8.37 -12.57
CA SER A 13 0.64 -6.99 -12.48
C SER A 13 0.04 -6.60 -13.82
N CYS A 14 -1.17 -6.05 -13.80
CA CYS A 14 -1.88 -5.62 -15.00
C CYS A 14 -2.84 -4.47 -14.67
N SER A 15 -3.29 -3.77 -15.71
CA SER A 15 -4.35 -2.77 -15.61
C SER A 15 -5.73 -3.43 -15.65
N THR A 16 -6.67 -2.87 -14.89
CA THR A 16 -8.02 -3.42 -14.71
C THR A 16 -9.12 -2.40 -15.04
N GLY A 17 -8.75 -1.33 -15.75
CA GLY A 17 -9.61 -0.17 -15.98
C GLY A 17 -9.99 0.50 -14.66
N ASP A 18 -11.29 0.76 -14.49
CA ASP A 18 -11.88 1.37 -13.29
C ASP A 18 -12.26 0.33 -12.22
N ALA A 19 -12.23 -0.96 -12.56
CA ALA A 19 -12.45 -2.01 -11.58
C ALA A 19 -11.23 -2.13 -10.65
N MET A 20 -11.47 -2.39 -9.36
CA MET A 20 -10.40 -2.82 -8.44
C MET A 20 -9.70 -4.08 -8.97
N GLY A 21 -10.48 -4.98 -9.59
CA GLY A 21 -9.95 -5.93 -10.56
C GLY A 21 -9.50 -7.28 -10.04
N MET A 22 -9.64 -7.60 -8.75
CA MET A 22 -9.23 -8.92 -8.21
C MET A 22 -9.74 -10.10 -9.05
N ASN A 23 -11.04 -10.16 -9.35
CA ASN A 23 -11.61 -11.27 -10.14
C ASN A 23 -11.09 -11.29 -11.58
N MET A 24 -10.91 -10.11 -12.19
CA MET A 24 -10.38 -9.98 -13.56
C MET A 24 -8.93 -10.50 -13.62
N VAL A 25 -8.10 -10.10 -12.67
CA VAL A 25 -6.71 -10.54 -12.55
C VAL A 25 -6.65 -12.05 -12.33
N SER A 26 -7.42 -12.59 -11.38
CA SER A 26 -7.43 -14.03 -11.11
C SER A 26 -7.84 -14.84 -12.34
N LYS A 27 -8.87 -14.40 -13.06
CA LYS A 27 -9.32 -15.07 -14.30
C LYS A 27 -8.26 -15.01 -15.41
N GLY A 28 -7.56 -13.88 -15.55
CA GLY A 28 -6.45 -13.76 -16.49
C GLY A 28 -5.31 -14.72 -16.15
N VAL A 29 -4.90 -14.72 -14.87
CA VAL A 29 -3.79 -15.54 -14.37
C VAL A 29 -4.12 -17.03 -14.43
N GLN A 30 -5.38 -17.45 -14.30
CA GLN A 30 -5.79 -18.86 -14.42
C GLN A 30 -5.37 -19.53 -15.73
N ASN A 31 -5.25 -18.78 -16.84
CA ASN A 31 -4.83 -19.36 -18.12
C ASN A 31 -3.30 -19.44 -18.29
N VAL A 32 -2.54 -18.83 -17.38
CA VAL A 32 -1.07 -18.78 -17.46
C VAL A 32 -0.43 -20.12 -17.11
N PRO A 33 -0.86 -20.87 -16.06
CA PRO A 33 -0.35 -22.20 -15.78
C PRO A 33 -0.47 -23.14 -16.97
N ASP A 34 -1.64 -23.20 -17.62
CA ASP A 34 -1.87 -24.06 -18.79
C ASP A 34 -0.88 -23.74 -19.91
N PHE A 35 -0.62 -22.45 -20.17
CA PHE A 35 0.38 -22.03 -21.15
C PHE A 35 1.81 -22.42 -20.73
N LEU A 36 2.18 -22.20 -19.47
CA LEU A 36 3.53 -22.53 -18.98
C LEU A 36 3.80 -24.03 -19.00
N GLN A 37 2.80 -24.86 -18.69
CA GLN A 37 2.92 -26.32 -18.72
C GLN A 37 3.21 -26.89 -20.12
N THR A 38 2.92 -26.13 -21.20
CA THR A 38 3.32 -26.53 -22.56
C THR A 38 4.84 -26.52 -22.77
N ASN A 39 5.57 -25.69 -22.02
CA ASN A 39 7.03 -25.55 -22.11
C ASN A 39 7.76 -26.21 -20.93
N PHE A 40 7.07 -26.36 -19.79
CA PHE A 40 7.59 -26.93 -18.56
C PHE A 40 6.64 -28.05 -18.10
N SER A 41 6.71 -29.21 -18.75
CA SER A 41 5.79 -30.33 -18.50
C SER A 41 5.95 -30.96 -17.11
N ASP A 42 7.07 -30.69 -16.44
CA ASP A 42 7.39 -31.08 -15.07
C ASP A 42 6.91 -30.06 -14.01
N MET A 43 6.36 -28.92 -14.43
CA MET A 43 5.86 -27.89 -13.54
C MET A 43 4.51 -28.28 -12.93
N ASP A 44 4.45 -28.33 -11.60
CA ASP A 44 3.20 -28.48 -10.85
C ASP A 44 2.59 -27.13 -10.45
N PHE A 45 1.29 -26.98 -10.67
CA PHE A 45 0.56 -25.77 -10.32
C PHE A 45 -0.14 -25.92 -8.97
N ILE A 46 0.38 -25.24 -7.95
CA ILE A 46 -0.11 -25.39 -6.58
C ILE A 46 -1.33 -24.50 -6.28
N SER A 47 -1.26 -23.20 -6.61
CA SER A 47 -2.31 -22.24 -6.27
C SER A 47 -2.20 -20.95 -7.08
N ILE A 48 -3.36 -20.36 -7.40
CA ILE A 48 -3.44 -19.01 -8.01
C ILE A 48 -2.96 -17.93 -7.04
N SER A 49 -3.18 -18.13 -5.73
CA SER A 49 -2.78 -17.19 -4.68
C SER A 49 -1.83 -17.87 -3.70
N GLY A 50 -0.53 -17.66 -3.91
CA GLY A 50 0.54 -18.06 -2.98
C GLY A 50 0.85 -17.00 -1.91
N ASN A 51 -0.09 -16.12 -1.59
CA ASN A 51 0.09 -14.92 -0.75
C ASN A 51 1.15 -13.90 -1.24
N PHE A 52 1.80 -14.13 -2.39
CA PHE A 52 2.80 -13.21 -2.95
C PHE A 52 2.20 -12.04 -3.77
N CYS A 53 0.88 -12.03 -3.97
CA CYS A 53 0.12 -10.83 -4.30
C CYS A 53 0.05 -9.83 -3.14
N SER A 54 0.09 -10.41 -1.93
CA SER A 54 -0.54 -10.06 -0.66
C SER A 54 -1.84 -9.26 -0.76
N ASP A 55 -2.97 -9.96 -0.78
CA ASP A 55 -4.31 -9.37 -0.59
C ASP A 55 -4.69 -9.45 0.88
N LYS A 56 -5.22 -8.35 1.45
CA LYS A 56 -5.79 -8.31 2.80
C LYS A 56 -4.83 -8.70 3.93
N LYS A 57 -3.52 -8.57 3.68
CA LYS A 57 -2.45 -8.97 4.59
C LYS A 57 -1.30 -7.97 4.51
N PRO A 58 -0.71 -7.57 5.65
CA PRO A 58 0.44 -6.67 5.65
C PRO A 58 1.63 -7.37 4.99
N ALA A 59 2.20 -6.76 3.95
CA ALA A 59 3.36 -7.30 3.26
C ALA A 59 4.27 -6.23 2.67
N VAL A 60 5.57 -6.40 2.91
CA VAL A 60 6.66 -5.53 2.40
C VAL A 60 6.59 -5.42 0.88
N VAL A 61 6.19 -6.48 0.19
CA VAL A 61 6.11 -6.49 -1.27
C VAL A 61 5.08 -5.48 -1.81
N ASN A 62 4.00 -5.21 -1.06
CA ASN A 62 3.01 -4.20 -1.42
C ASN A 62 3.54 -2.78 -1.18
N TRP A 63 4.29 -2.59 -0.09
CA TRP A 63 4.93 -1.31 0.21
C TRP A 63 5.97 -0.91 -0.84
N ILE A 64 6.88 -1.84 -1.20
CA ILE A 64 8.02 -1.54 -2.07
C ILE A 64 7.63 -1.47 -3.55
N LYS A 65 6.76 -2.37 -4.02
CA LYS A 65 6.44 -2.49 -5.45
C LYS A 65 5.05 -1.93 -5.80
N GLY A 66 4.29 -1.46 -4.81
CA GLY A 66 2.90 -1.06 -4.99
C GLY A 66 1.95 -2.25 -5.18
N ARG A 67 0.65 -1.97 -5.04
CA ARG A 67 -0.49 -2.82 -5.42
C ARG A 67 -1.69 -1.92 -5.63
N GLY A 68 -2.44 -2.11 -6.71
CA GLY A 68 -3.53 -1.20 -7.05
C GLY A 68 -3.00 0.16 -7.54
N LYS A 69 -3.35 1.25 -6.85
CA LYS A 69 -2.94 2.61 -7.22
C LYS A 69 -1.89 3.13 -6.22
N SER A 70 -0.76 3.61 -6.73
CA SER A 70 0.24 4.36 -5.94
C SER A 70 0.03 5.85 -6.17
N VAL A 71 -0.15 6.61 -5.09
CA VAL A 71 -0.56 8.03 -5.15
C VAL A 71 0.35 8.86 -4.24
N VAL A 72 0.65 10.09 -4.68
CA VAL A 72 1.32 11.12 -3.88
C VAL A 72 0.47 12.39 -3.89
N CYS A 73 0.43 13.10 -2.77
CA CYS A 73 -0.29 14.36 -2.62
C CYS A 73 0.57 15.31 -1.77
N GLU A 74 0.59 16.60 -2.13
CA GLU A 74 1.32 17.64 -1.44
C GLU A 74 0.47 18.91 -1.29
N ALA A 75 0.76 19.69 -0.25
CA ALA A 75 0.14 20.98 -0.02
C ALA A 75 1.07 21.90 0.76
N ILE A 76 0.99 23.21 0.49
CA ILE A 76 1.67 24.25 1.26
C ILE A 76 0.64 24.93 2.14
N ILE A 77 0.85 24.88 3.46
CA ILE A 77 0.00 25.54 4.45
C ILE A 77 0.76 26.74 5.01
N LYS A 78 0.18 27.93 4.87
CA LYS A 78 0.79 29.17 5.38
C LYS A 78 0.83 29.17 6.91
N GLU A 79 1.88 29.75 7.47
CA GLU A 79 2.09 29.87 8.92
C GLU A 79 0.86 30.46 9.63
N ASP A 80 0.26 31.52 9.08
CA ASP A 80 -0.90 32.16 9.68
C ASP A 80 -2.13 31.23 9.71
N VAL A 81 -2.26 30.30 8.77
CA VAL A 81 -3.29 29.25 8.76
C VAL A 81 -2.97 28.18 9.80
N VAL A 82 -1.70 27.79 9.95
CA VAL A 82 -1.27 26.84 10.99
C VAL A 82 -1.61 27.39 12.38
N GLU A 83 -1.29 28.65 12.65
CA GLU A 83 -1.59 29.29 13.94
C GLU A 83 -3.10 29.49 14.15
N LYS A 84 -3.79 30.09 13.17
CA LYS A 84 -5.20 30.48 13.34
C LYS A 84 -6.15 29.29 13.25
N VAL A 85 -5.84 28.25 12.47
CA VAL A 85 -6.75 27.12 12.25
C VAL A 85 -6.29 25.88 13.01
N LEU A 86 -5.02 25.49 12.87
CA LEU A 86 -4.48 24.29 13.52
C LEU A 86 -4.08 24.52 14.97
N LYS A 87 -4.04 25.78 15.42
CA LYS A 87 -3.78 26.19 16.82
C LYS A 87 -2.42 25.68 17.34
N THR A 88 -1.43 25.70 16.46
CA THR A 88 -0.05 25.28 16.72
C THR A 88 0.90 26.12 15.88
N ASN A 89 2.20 25.82 15.89
CA ASN A 89 3.20 26.46 15.03
C ASN A 89 3.87 25.43 14.10
N VAL A 90 4.59 25.92 13.08
CA VAL A 90 5.20 25.08 12.05
C VAL A 90 6.28 24.16 12.63
N GLU A 91 7.15 24.69 13.49
CA GLU A 91 8.26 23.93 14.11
C GLU A 91 7.74 22.73 14.90
N ALA A 92 6.72 22.93 15.75
CA ALA A 92 6.11 21.87 16.55
C ALA A 92 5.45 20.79 15.69
N LEU A 93 4.81 21.15 14.57
CA LEU A 93 4.23 20.17 13.65
C LEU A 93 5.29 19.34 12.93
N VAL A 94 6.36 19.98 12.46
CA VAL A 94 7.47 19.29 11.78
C VAL A 94 8.19 18.36 12.78
N GLU A 95 8.49 18.85 13.98
CA GLU A 95 9.10 18.05 15.04
C GLU A 95 8.22 16.85 15.41
N LEU A 96 6.92 17.08 15.63
CA LEU A 96 5.97 16.00 15.92
C LEU A 96 5.93 14.96 14.79
N ASN A 97 5.93 15.38 13.52
CA ASN A 97 5.95 14.46 12.40
C ASN A 97 7.23 13.60 12.40
N MET A 98 8.39 14.24 12.59
CA MET A 98 9.69 13.56 12.63
C MET A 98 9.78 12.56 13.79
N LEU A 99 9.32 12.94 14.97
CA LEU A 99 9.32 12.06 16.14
C LEU A 99 8.27 10.96 16.02
N LYS A 100 7.01 11.31 15.81
CA LYS A 100 5.88 10.37 15.89
C LYS A 100 5.73 9.49 14.65
N ASN A 101 5.72 10.09 13.45
CA ASN A 101 5.40 9.35 12.22
C ASN A 101 6.62 8.63 11.65
N LEU A 102 7.83 9.15 11.88
CA LEU A 102 9.05 8.57 11.32
C LEU A 102 9.83 7.79 12.39
N THR A 103 10.37 8.47 13.39
CA THR A 103 11.27 7.86 14.38
C THR A 103 10.55 6.79 15.21
N SER A 104 9.41 7.12 15.82
CA SER A 104 8.65 6.17 16.66
C SER A 104 8.11 5.00 15.85
N SER A 105 7.56 5.23 14.64
CA SER A 105 7.12 4.15 13.75
C SER A 105 8.28 3.23 13.35
N ALA A 106 9.47 3.79 13.07
CA ALA A 106 10.67 3.00 12.80
C ALA A 106 11.09 2.15 14.01
N MET A 107 11.10 2.75 15.22
CA MET A 107 11.41 2.05 16.46
C MET A 107 10.39 0.94 16.79
N ALA A 108 9.13 1.12 16.41
CA ALA A 108 8.08 0.12 16.56
C ALA A 108 8.13 -1.00 15.51
N GLY A 109 8.96 -0.86 14.46
CA GLY A 109 9.02 -1.83 13.36
C GLY A 109 7.79 -1.79 12.45
N GLU A 110 7.15 -0.62 12.32
CA GLU A 110 5.94 -0.45 11.52
C GLU A 110 6.17 -0.74 10.03
N LEU A 111 5.22 -1.46 9.41
CA LEU A 111 5.25 -1.76 7.99
C LEU A 111 4.32 -0.80 7.22
N GLY A 112 4.90 0.19 6.55
CA GLY A 112 4.12 1.18 5.80
C GLY A 112 3.25 2.10 6.68
N GLY A 113 3.37 2.02 8.01
CA GLY A 113 2.64 2.79 9.01
C GLY A 113 3.33 4.09 9.44
N PHE A 114 3.93 4.83 8.51
CA PHE A 114 4.68 6.06 8.80
C PHE A 114 3.77 7.30 8.76
N ASN A 115 2.64 7.23 9.47
CA ASN A 115 1.58 8.23 9.43
C ASN A 115 0.85 8.36 10.77
N ALA A 116 -0.09 9.31 10.85
CA ALA A 116 -0.86 9.54 12.06
C ALA A 116 -2.02 8.55 12.22
N ARG A 117 -3.03 8.65 11.34
CA ARG A 117 -4.28 7.87 11.39
C ARG A 117 -4.91 7.71 9.99
N VAL A 118 -4.10 7.42 8.96
CA VAL A 118 -4.61 7.27 7.56
C VAL A 118 -5.68 6.19 7.46
N ASN A 119 -5.55 5.13 8.25
CA ASN A 119 -6.51 4.05 8.39
C ASN A 119 -7.95 4.55 8.63
N ASN A 120 -8.14 5.62 9.43
CA ASN A 120 -9.47 6.15 9.72
C ASN A 120 -10.13 6.76 8.47
N ILE A 121 -9.35 7.51 7.68
CA ILE A 121 -9.84 8.19 6.49
C ILE A 121 -10.15 7.17 5.39
N VAL A 122 -9.24 6.24 5.14
CA VAL A 122 -9.41 5.19 4.12
C VAL A 122 -10.62 4.32 4.46
N SER A 123 -10.78 3.85 5.71
CA SER A 123 -11.97 3.12 6.16
C SER A 123 -13.26 3.88 5.92
N ALA A 124 -13.31 5.17 6.28
CA ALA A 124 -14.52 5.98 6.13
C ALA A 124 -14.91 6.11 4.66
N VAL A 125 -13.96 6.41 3.78
CA VAL A 125 -14.19 6.53 2.33
C VAL A 125 -14.57 5.17 1.74
N TYR A 126 -13.89 4.09 2.11
CA TYR A 126 -14.16 2.75 1.60
C TYR A 126 -15.59 2.31 1.92
N ASN A 127 -16.00 2.48 3.18
CA ASN A 127 -17.36 2.16 3.61
C ASN A 127 -18.40 3.03 2.92
N ALA A 128 -18.14 4.33 2.77
CA ALA A 128 -19.06 5.26 2.12
C ALA A 128 -19.21 5.03 0.61
N THR A 129 -18.18 4.48 -0.04
CA THR A 129 -18.13 4.31 -1.51
C THR A 129 -18.23 2.84 -1.95
N GLY A 130 -18.60 1.93 -1.04
CA GLY A 130 -18.85 0.52 -1.36
C GLY A 130 -17.60 -0.28 -1.75
N GLN A 131 -16.42 0.11 -1.26
CA GLN A 131 -15.17 -0.64 -1.46
C GLN A 131 -15.08 -1.85 -0.52
N ASP A 132 -14.08 -2.71 -0.72
CA ASP A 132 -13.79 -3.83 0.18
C ASP A 132 -13.05 -3.32 1.43
N PRO A 133 -13.69 -3.28 2.62
CA PRO A 133 -13.10 -2.70 3.83
C PRO A 133 -11.90 -3.50 4.34
N VAL A 134 -11.75 -4.78 3.97
CA VAL A 134 -10.63 -5.61 4.43
C VAL A 134 -9.33 -5.22 3.71
N GLN A 135 -9.43 -4.67 2.50
CA GLN A 135 -8.25 -4.17 1.76
C GLN A 135 -7.65 -2.92 2.37
N ASN A 136 -8.29 -2.34 3.39
CA ASN A 136 -7.73 -1.23 4.14
C ASN A 136 -6.37 -1.57 4.78
N VAL A 137 -6.12 -2.85 5.10
CA VAL A 137 -4.84 -3.34 5.61
C VAL A 137 -3.66 -2.91 4.72
N GLU A 138 -3.79 -3.07 3.40
CA GLU A 138 -2.77 -2.65 2.44
C GLU A 138 -2.98 -1.22 1.91
N SER A 139 -4.22 -0.73 1.83
CA SER A 139 -4.54 0.59 1.30
C SER A 139 -4.22 1.73 2.26
N SER A 140 -4.08 1.46 3.56
CA SER A 140 -3.68 2.45 4.56
C SER A 140 -2.17 2.62 4.69
N HIS A 141 -1.37 1.89 3.90
CA HIS A 141 0.06 2.13 3.80
C HIS A 141 0.33 3.57 3.35
N CYS A 142 1.00 4.35 4.20
CA CYS A 142 1.25 5.76 3.95
C CYS A 142 2.46 6.24 4.74
N ILE A 143 3.27 7.10 4.09
CA ILE A 143 4.30 7.91 4.72
C ILE A 143 3.88 9.38 4.67
N THR A 144 3.85 10.04 5.82
CA THR A 144 3.60 11.48 5.93
C THR A 144 4.91 12.21 6.19
N MET A 145 5.23 13.16 5.32
CA MET A 145 6.40 14.02 5.46
C MET A 145 5.92 15.46 5.63
N MET A 146 6.59 16.19 6.52
CA MET A 146 6.40 17.61 6.73
C MET A 146 7.79 18.25 6.75
N VAL A 147 7.92 19.38 6.08
CA VAL A 147 9.12 20.19 6.07
C VAL A 147 8.70 21.63 6.28
N ASP A 148 9.57 22.39 6.94
CA ASP A 148 9.43 23.84 6.94
C ASP A 148 9.78 24.36 5.54
N GLY A 149 8.83 25.09 4.94
CA GLY A 149 9.00 25.73 3.63
C GLY A 149 9.83 27.02 3.67
N GLY A 150 10.26 27.47 4.86
CA GLY A 150 11.07 28.67 5.08
C GLY A 150 12.59 28.50 4.85
N ARG A 151 12.99 27.60 3.93
CA ARG A 151 14.36 27.54 3.38
C ARG A 151 14.38 28.01 1.93
#